data_AF-A0A3D2UWQ4-F1
#
_entry.id   AF-A0A3D2UWQ4-F1
#
_cell.length_a   1.000
_cell.length_b   1.000
_cell.length_c   1.000
_cell.angle_alpha   90.00
_cell.angle_beta   90.00
_cell.angle_gamma   90.00
#
_symmetry.space_group_name_H-M   'P 1'
#
loop_
_entity.id
_entity.type
_entity.pdbx_description
1 polymer ?
#
loop_
_entity_poly.entity_id
_entity_poly.type
_entity_poly.pdbx_seq_one_letter_code
_entity_poly.pdbx_strand_id
1 'polypeptide(L)'
;MAGLYFWLNQDLPQLPKNLQQINLSLPTEIYSSDGERIKILGERHPIALEDISPFFTKAITAVEDSRFYRHSGIDHRGLVRALWTN
;
A
#
# COMPACT_ATOMS: atom_id res chain seq x y z
N MET A 1 23.41 1.82 -13.60
CA MET A 1 21.96 2.04 -13.38
C MET A 1 21.14 0.76 -13.45
N ALA A 2 21.28 -0.07 -14.50
CA ALA A 2 20.53 -1.34 -14.60
C ALA A 2 20.83 -2.33 -13.46
N GLY A 3 22.10 -2.50 -13.04
CA GLY A 3 22.46 -3.45 -11.97
C GLY A 3 21.81 -3.15 -10.61
N LEU A 4 21.74 -1.88 -10.20
CA LEU A 4 21.07 -1.46 -8.97
C LEU A 4 19.55 -1.69 -9.04
N TYR A 5 18.95 -1.42 -10.20
CA TYR A 5 17.53 -1.68 -10.46
C TYR A 5 17.19 -3.17 -10.37
N PHE A 6 18.03 -4.04 -10.94
CA PHE A 6 17.83 -5.50 -10.86
C PHE A 6 18.05 -6.03 -9.44
N TRP A 7 19.01 -5.49 -8.69
CA TRP A 7 19.24 -5.88 -7.29
C TRP A 7 18.06 -5.51 -6.39
N LEU A 8 17.55 -4.27 -6.48
CA LEU A 8 16.38 -3.83 -5.73
C LEU A 8 15.10 -4.61 -6.09
N ASN A 9 14.97 -5.06 -7.33
CA ASN A 9 13.81 -5.84 -7.78
C ASN A 9 13.85 -7.33 -7.41
N GLN A 10 14.98 -7.88 -6.96
CA GLN A 10 15.01 -9.30 -6.55
C GLN A 10 14.16 -9.56 -5.31
N ASP A 11 14.16 -8.62 -4.37
CA ASP A 11 13.47 -8.77 -3.08
C ASP A 11 12.07 -8.14 -3.06
N LEU A 12 11.68 -7.43 -4.13
CA LEU A 12 10.36 -6.80 -4.22
C LEU A 12 9.29 -7.84 -4.63
N PRO A 13 8.13 -7.85 -3.95
CA PRO A 13 7.01 -8.68 -4.37
C PRO A 13 6.55 -8.25 -5.77
N GLN A 14 6.39 -9.23 -6.65
CA GLN A 14 5.93 -8.96 -8.01
C GLN A 14 4.46 -8.55 -7.99
N LEU A 15 4.14 -7.39 -8.56
CA LEU A 15 2.77 -6.93 -8.65
C LEU A 15 1.99 -7.81 -9.65
N PRO A 16 0.72 -8.15 -9.36
CA PRO A 16 -0.13 -8.85 -10.31
C PRO A 16 -0.34 -7.99 -11.56
N LYS A 17 -0.53 -8.64 -12.72
CA LYS A 17 -0.80 -7.95 -14.00
C LYS A 17 -2.05 -7.06 -13.92
N ASN A 18 -3.01 -7.44 -13.09
CA ASN A 18 -4.16 -6.61 -12.77
C ASN A 18 -4.06 -6.08 -11.33
N LEU A 19 -3.81 -4.77 -11.19
CA LEU A 19 -3.73 -4.11 -9.88
C LEU A 19 -5.07 -4.06 -9.15
N GLN A 20 -6.20 -4.25 -9.85
CA GLN A 20 -7.53 -4.35 -9.23
C GLN A 20 -7.68 -5.64 -8.42
N GLN A 21 -6.84 -6.65 -8.67
CA GLN A 21 -6.80 -7.91 -7.91
C GLN A 21 -5.91 -7.83 -6.67
N ILE A 22 -5.34 -6.66 -6.36
CA ILE A 22 -4.63 -6.39 -5.10
C ILE A 22 -5.67 -6.20 -3.99
N ASN A 23 -6.54 -7.21 -3.79
CA ASN A 23 -7.41 -7.29 -2.62
C ASN A 23 -6.64 -8.11 -1.57
N LEU A 24 -5.58 -7.50 -1.06
CA LEU A 24 -4.50 -8.14 -0.30
C LEU A 24 -4.83 -8.37 1.18
N SER A 25 -6.11 -8.44 1.55
CA SER A 25 -6.50 -8.72 2.93
C SER A 25 -7.71 -9.61 2.95
N LEU A 26 -7.46 -10.92 2.91
CA LEU A 26 -8.44 -11.86 3.45
C LEU A 26 -8.53 -11.56 4.96
N PRO A 27 -9.74 -11.33 5.49
CA PRO A 27 -9.88 -11.08 6.91
C PRO A 27 -9.41 -12.31 7.69
N THR A 28 -8.87 -12.09 8.88
CA THR A 28 -8.48 -13.21 9.75
C THR A 28 -9.72 -13.72 10.47
N GLU A 29 -10.03 -14.99 10.30
CA GLU A 29 -11.14 -15.65 10.98
C GLU A 29 -10.64 -16.47 12.17
N ILE A 30 -11.30 -16.35 13.31
CA ILE A 30 -10.98 -17.04 14.57
C ILE A 30 -12.10 -18.05 14.84
N TYR A 31 -11.73 -19.31 15.07
CA TYR A 31 -12.63 -20.43 15.31
C TYR A 31 -12.42 -21.04 16.70
N SER A 32 -13.48 -21.59 17.30
CA SER A 32 -13.42 -22.43 18.50
C SER A 32 -13.00 -23.86 18.17
N SER A 33 -12.68 -24.64 19.20
CA SER A 33 -12.22 -26.03 19.05
C SER A 33 -13.26 -26.99 18.46
N ASP A 34 -14.54 -26.64 18.54
CA ASP A 34 -15.66 -27.35 17.91
C ASP A 34 -15.94 -26.89 16.47
N GLY A 35 -15.17 -25.93 15.95
CA GLY A 35 -15.26 -25.43 14.58
C GLY A 35 -16.24 -24.28 14.38
N GLU A 36 -16.85 -23.73 15.43
CA GLU A 36 -17.69 -22.54 15.30
C GLU A 36 -16.84 -21.26 15.13
N ARG A 37 -17.30 -20.33 14.28
CA ARG A 37 -16.59 -19.07 14.05
C ARG A 37 -16.87 -18.08 15.18
N ILE A 38 -15.83 -17.72 15.94
CA ILE A 38 -15.88 -16.78 17.06
C ILE A 38 -15.86 -15.33 16.57
N LYS A 39 -14.94 -15.00 15.65
CA LYS A 39 -14.69 -13.60 15.27
C LYS A 39 -14.00 -13.45 13.91
N ILE A 40 -14.24 -12.32 13.27
CA ILE A 40 -13.51 -11.85 12.08
C ILE A 40 -12.73 -10.59 12.46
N LEU A 41 -11.43 -10.55 12.12
CA LEU A 41 -10.55 -9.40 12.30
C LEU A 41 -10.13 -8.84 10.95
N GLY A 42 -10.05 -7.51 10.86
CA GLY A 42 -9.62 -6.85 9.64
C GLY A 42 -10.69 -6.80 8.56
N GLU A 43 -11.97 -6.72 8.92
CA GLU A 43 -13.04 -6.43 7.96
C GLU A 43 -12.76 -5.09 7.27
N ARG A 44 -12.76 -5.12 5.94
CA ARG A 44 -12.57 -3.93 5.10
C ARG A 44 -13.81 -3.73 4.26
N HIS A 45 -14.27 -2.49 4.19
CA HIS A 45 -15.38 -2.09 3.35
C HIS A 45 -14.81 -1.27 2.18
N PRO A 46 -14.76 -1.83 0.96
CA PRO A 46 -14.31 -1.07 -0.20
C PRO A 46 -15.32 0.04 -0.50
N ILE A 47 -14.84 1.25 -0.68
CA ILE A 47 -15.62 2.41 -1.11
C ILE A 47 -15.00 3.00 -2.36
N ALA A 48 -15.80 3.53 -3.27
CA ALA A 48 -15.27 4.17 -4.46
C ALA A 48 -14.53 5.45 -4.06
N LEU A 49 -13.44 5.79 -4.76
CA LEU A 49 -12.64 6.98 -4.44
C LEU A 49 -13.46 8.27 -4.59
N GLU A 50 -14.44 8.27 -5.51
CA GLU A 50 -15.40 9.35 -5.72
C GLU A 50 -16.38 9.57 -4.56
N ASP A 51 -16.62 8.54 -3.74
CA ASP A 51 -17.46 8.63 -2.54
C ASP A 51 -16.68 9.20 -1.33
N ILE A 52 -15.35 9.36 -1.46
CA ILE A 52 -14.50 9.86 -0.39
C ILE A 52 -14.43 11.39 -0.46
N SER A 53 -14.54 12.04 0.71
CA SER A 53 -14.36 13.49 0.82
C SER A 53 -13.01 13.92 0.21
N PRO A 54 -12.97 14.92 -0.68
CA PRO A 54 -11.73 15.38 -1.28
C PRO A 54 -10.75 15.94 -0.24
N PHE A 55 -11.24 16.37 0.93
CA PHE A 55 -10.40 16.80 2.04
C PHE A 55 -9.65 15.64 2.70
N PHE A 56 -10.27 14.45 2.78
CA PHE A 56 -9.64 13.27 3.34
C PHE A 56 -8.48 12.80 2.45
N THR A 57 -8.71 12.68 1.14
CA THR A 57 -7.64 12.34 0.19
C THR A 57 -6.50 13.34 0.24
N LYS A 58 -6.80 14.65 0.26
CA LYS A 58 -5.79 15.70 0.40
C LYS A 58 -4.99 15.59 1.71
N ALA A 59 -5.65 15.28 2.83
CA ALA A 59 -5.00 15.13 4.12
C ALA A 59 -4.01 13.96 4.12
N ILE A 60 -4.43 12.79 3.63
CA ILE A 60 -3.57 11.60 3.51
C ILE A 60 -2.38 11.89 2.60
N THR A 61 -2.62 12.44 1.41
CA THR A 61 -1.52 12.81 0.50
C THR A 61 -0.59 13.83 1.14
N ALA A 62 -1.08 14.82 1.88
CA ALA A 62 -0.21 15.81 2.53
C ALA A 62 0.71 15.18 3.59
N VAL A 63 0.24 14.19 4.34
CA VAL A 63 0.97 13.52 5.43
C VAL A 63 1.94 12.46 4.91
N GLU A 64 1.48 11.56 4.05
CA GLU A 64 2.25 10.40 3.60
C GLU A 64 3.18 10.75 2.44
N ASP A 65 2.67 11.50 1.45
CA ASP A 65 3.40 11.81 0.23
C ASP A 65 2.92 13.12 -0.42
N SER A 66 3.38 14.25 0.12
CA SER A 66 3.01 15.59 -0.34
C SER A 66 3.30 15.88 -1.84
N ARG A 67 4.05 15.00 -2.51
CA ARG A 67 4.40 15.10 -3.93
C ARG A 67 3.89 13.94 -4.75
N PHE A 68 3.00 13.11 -4.22
CA PHE A 68 2.42 11.94 -4.89
C PHE A 68 2.05 12.21 -6.36
N TYR A 69 1.28 13.27 -6.63
CA TYR A 69 0.85 13.64 -7.98
C TYR A 69 1.92 14.33 -8.86
N ARG A 70 3.10 14.61 -8.33
CA ARG A 70 4.20 15.33 -8.99
C ARG A 70 5.34 14.41 -9.42
N HIS A 71 5.39 13.16 -8.96
CA HIS A 71 6.41 12.19 -9.36
C HIS A 71 5.79 10.95 -10.02
N SER A 72 6.54 10.35 -10.96
CA SER A 72 6.11 9.17 -11.71
C SER A 72 6.33 7.86 -10.94
N GLY A 73 6.02 7.86 -9.63
CA GLY A 73 6.14 6.69 -8.75
C GLY A 73 7.38 6.60 -7.86
N ILE A 74 8.48 7.29 -8.18
CA ILE A 74 9.68 7.33 -7.30
C ILE A 74 9.99 8.78 -6.89
N ASP A 75 10.00 9.04 -5.58
CA ASP A 75 10.47 10.31 -5.04
C ASP A 75 12.00 10.33 -4.90
N HIS A 76 12.71 10.74 -5.94
CA HIS A 76 14.18 10.82 -5.95
C HIS A 76 14.74 11.69 -4.81
N ARG A 77 14.04 12.77 -4.44
CA ARG A 77 14.48 13.66 -3.34
C ARG A 77 14.29 13.00 -1.99
N GLY A 78 13.19 12.26 -1.80
CA GLY A 78 12.93 11.46 -0.60
C GLY A 78 13.98 10.37 -0.44
N LEU A 79 14.28 9.64 -1.51
CA LEU A 79 15.28 8.58 -1.52
C LEU A 79 16.68 9.08 -1.14
N VAL A 80 17.14 10.16 -1.78
CA VAL A 80 18.46 10.74 -1.47
C VAL A 80 18.53 11.25 -0.03
N ARG A 81 17.44 11.86 0.47
CA ARG A 81 17.36 12.32 1.87
C ARG A 81 17.48 11.15 2.85
N ALA A 82 16.79 10.04 2.58
CA ALA A 82 16.84 8.85 3.41
C ALA A 82 18.25 8.24 3.47
N LEU A 83 18.98 8.26 2.35
CA LEU A 83 20.37 7.78 2.29
C LEU A 83 21.36 8.70 3.03
N TRP A 84 21.10 10.01 3.06
CA TRP A 84 22.00 10.99 3.71
C TRP A 84 21.76 11.14 5.21
N THR A 85 20.52 10.91 5.68
CA THR A 85 20.11 11.17 7.07
C THR A 85 20.28 9.96 8.00
N ASN A 86 20.80 8.83 7.49
CA ASN A 86 21.17 7.65 8.27
C ASN A 86 22.60 7.74 8.79
#